data_AF-X8GT29-F1
#
_entry.id   AF-X8GT29-F1
#
_cell.length_a   1.000
_cell.length_b   1.000
_cell.length_c   1.000
_cell.angle_alpha   90.00
_cell.angle_beta   90.00
_cell.angle_gamma   90.00
#
_symmetry.space_group_name_H-M   'P 1'
#
loop_
_entity.id
_entity.type
_entity.pdbx_description
1 polymer ?
#
loop_
_entity_poly.entity_id
_entity_poly.type
_entity_poly.pdbx_seq_one_letter_code
_entity_poly.pdbx_strand_id
1 'polypeptide(L)'
;MQSRVILEVTASNWNLVLQSPLLSRFKKLPLEQQIACSRMIFYNEDLRKAHHLKEWFYSICQNRKYSEQRRQFRLWIQEAESCRVAEFHKVAKCYQNWAREICAAFKHTDITNGTTEGFNNRIKVLKRTSYGIHRFERLRTRILMAMN
;
A
#
# COMPACT_ATOMS: atom_id res chain seq x y z
N MET A 1 -6.85 40.90 -4.34
CA MET A 1 -6.25 40.44 -3.08
C MET A 1 -7.03 39.33 -2.37
N GLN A 2 -8.35 39.17 -2.58
CA GLN A 2 -9.15 38.10 -1.95
C GLN A 2 -8.98 36.70 -2.58
N SER A 3 -8.38 36.58 -3.77
CA SER A 3 -8.28 35.29 -4.49
C SER A 3 -7.14 34.38 -4.03
N ARG A 4 -6.17 34.87 -3.24
CA ARG A 4 -5.05 34.04 -2.73
C ARG A 4 -5.38 33.32 -1.42
N VAL A 5 -6.22 33.92 -0.57
CA VAL A 5 -6.55 33.38 0.77
C VAL A 5 -7.46 32.14 0.68
N ILE A 6 -8.32 32.05 -0.35
CA ILE A 6 -9.22 30.89 -0.55
C ILE A 6 -8.44 29.65 -1.03
N LEU A 7 -7.33 29.83 -1.75
CA LEU A 7 -6.50 28.71 -2.23
C LEU A 7 -5.61 28.12 -1.12
N GLU A 8 -5.16 28.94 -0.17
CA GLU A 8 -4.32 28.46 0.95
C GLU A 8 -5.13 27.73 2.05
N VAL A 9 -6.36 28.16 2.34
CA VAL A 9 -7.19 27.54 3.39
C VAL A 9 -7.82 26.22 2.92
N THR A 10 -7.99 26.02 1.61
CA THR A 10 -8.53 24.77 1.07
C THR A 10 -7.48 23.68 0.89
N ALA A 11 -6.23 24.01 0.55
CA ALA A 11 -5.13 23.06 0.34
C ALA A 11 -4.84 22.15 1.55
N SER A 12 -4.95 22.70 2.77
CA SER A 12 -4.66 21.96 4.00
C SER A 12 -5.71 20.90 4.35
N ASN A 13 -6.97 21.10 3.93
CA ASN A 13 -8.07 20.17 4.21
C ASN A 13 -8.28 19.15 3.07
N TRP A 14 -7.90 19.49 1.84
CA TRP A 14 -7.93 18.57 0.70
C TRP A 14 -7.06 17.32 0.92
N ASN A 15 -5.89 17.46 1.55
CA ASN A 15 -4.99 16.32 1.79
C ASN A 15 -5.63 15.26 2.70
N LEU A 16 -6.33 15.66 3.77
CA LEU A 16 -6.95 14.72 4.70
C LEU A 16 -8.27 14.13 4.17
N VAL A 17 -9.08 14.95 3.48
CA VAL A 17 -10.39 14.52 2.96
C VAL A 17 -10.26 13.64 1.71
N LEU A 18 -9.18 13.79 0.91
CA LEU A 18 -9.06 13.11 -0.39
C LEU A 18 -7.98 12.02 -0.48
N GLN A 19 -6.95 12.01 0.39
CA GLN A 19 -5.98 10.90 0.39
C GLN A 19 -6.65 9.58 0.78
N SER A 20 -7.54 9.60 1.77
CA SER A 20 -8.23 8.40 2.24
C SER A 20 -9.10 7.73 1.16
N PRO A 21 -9.94 8.45 0.39
CA PRO A 21 -10.67 7.89 -0.75
C PRO A 21 -9.78 7.29 -1.84
N LEU A 22 -8.70 7.96 -2.23
CA LEU A 22 -7.80 7.50 -3.30
C LEU A 22 -7.05 6.21 -2.93
N LEU A 23 -6.69 6.06 -1.66
CA LEU A 23 -6.01 4.88 -1.14
C LEU A 23 -6.98 3.72 -0.85
N SER A 24 -8.21 4.05 -0.48
CA SER A 24 -9.28 3.08 -0.24
C SER A 24 -9.76 2.39 -1.51
N ARG A 25 -10.38 1.21 -1.36
CA ARG A 25 -10.97 0.46 -2.49
C ARG A 25 -12.10 1.28 -3.11
N PHE A 26 -11.97 1.65 -4.39
CA PHE A 26 -12.95 2.52 -5.04
C PHE A 26 -14.39 1.98 -4.94
N LYS A 27 -14.57 0.67 -5.16
CA LYS A 27 -15.88 -0.02 -5.07
C LYS A 27 -16.51 -0.03 -3.66
N LYS A 28 -15.74 0.27 -2.62
CA LYS A 28 -16.22 0.29 -1.22
C LYS A 28 -16.54 1.69 -0.72
N LEU A 29 -16.28 2.72 -1.53
CA LEU A 29 -16.51 4.11 -1.13
C LEU A 29 -18.00 4.47 -1.25
N PRO A 30 -18.51 5.37 -0.38
CA PRO A 30 -19.80 6.02 -0.59
C PRO A 30 -19.86 6.75 -1.93
N LEU A 31 -21.06 6.86 -2.51
CA LEU A 31 -21.27 7.46 -3.84
C LEU A 31 -20.66 8.87 -3.97
N GLU A 32 -20.83 9.72 -2.96
CA GLU A 32 -20.27 11.07 -2.94
C GLU A 32 -18.74 11.08 -3.05
N GLN A 33 -18.07 10.17 -2.36
CA GLN A 33 -16.61 10.03 -2.40
C GLN A 33 -16.14 9.46 -3.74
N GLN A 34 -16.91 8.54 -4.35
CA GLN A 34 -16.62 8.04 -5.70
C GLN A 34 -16.71 9.15 -6.74
N ILE A 35 -17.72 10.02 -6.64
CA ILE A 35 -17.89 11.18 -7.55
C ILE A 35 -16.73 12.15 -7.37
N ALA A 36 -16.37 12.51 -6.14
CA ALA A 36 -15.23 13.38 -5.86
C ALA A 36 -13.92 12.81 -6.41
N CYS A 37 -13.65 11.53 -6.15
CA CYS A 37 -12.48 10.82 -6.64
C CYS A 37 -12.44 10.75 -8.18
N SER A 38 -13.58 10.49 -8.82
CA SER A 38 -13.70 10.46 -10.29
C SER A 38 -13.41 11.82 -10.92
N ARG A 39 -13.88 12.91 -10.30
CA ARG A 39 -13.57 14.27 -10.75
C ARG A 39 -12.07 14.55 -10.67
N MET A 40 -11.41 14.18 -9.58
CA MET A 40 -9.96 14.38 -9.44
C MET A 40 -9.14 13.58 -10.45
N ILE A 41 -9.49 12.30 -10.61
CA ILE A 41 -8.91 11.40 -11.62
C ILE A 41 -9.13 11.95 -13.03
N PHE A 42 -10.25 12.64 -13.26
CA PHE A 42 -10.52 13.26 -14.55
C PHE A 42 -9.49 14.36 -14.89
N TYR A 43 -9.17 15.23 -13.93
CA TYR A 43 -8.29 16.38 -14.18
C TYR A 43 -6.79 16.06 -14.15
N ASN A 44 -6.35 14.97 -13.53
CA ASN A 44 -4.93 14.63 -13.40
C ASN A 44 -4.62 13.25 -14.00
N GLU A 45 -3.86 13.24 -15.10
CA GLU A 45 -3.50 12.01 -15.83
C GLU A 45 -2.60 11.07 -14.99
N ASP A 46 -1.63 11.62 -14.27
CA ASP A 46 -0.72 10.83 -13.43
C ASP A 46 -1.49 10.17 -12.28
N LEU A 47 -2.40 10.92 -11.65
CA LEU A 47 -3.28 10.40 -10.60
C LEU A 47 -4.22 9.31 -11.15
N ARG A 48 -4.71 9.48 -12.37
CA ARG A 48 -5.54 8.47 -13.05
C ARG A 48 -4.77 7.17 -13.27
N LYS A 49 -3.55 7.25 -13.81
CA LYS A 49 -2.69 6.08 -14.01
C LYS A 49 -2.33 5.41 -12.69
N ALA A 50 -1.97 6.20 -11.68
CA ALA A 50 -1.67 5.70 -10.34
C ALA A 50 -2.88 4.95 -9.72
N HIS A 51 -4.07 5.54 -9.80
CA HIS A 51 -5.29 4.93 -9.30
C HIS A 51 -5.64 3.66 -10.07
N HIS A 52 -5.50 3.67 -11.39
CA HIS A 52 -5.70 2.50 -12.24
C HIS A 52 -4.76 1.35 -11.87
N LEU A 53 -3.45 1.62 -11.78
CA LEU A 53 -2.45 0.62 -11.38
C LEU A 53 -2.76 0.04 -9.99
N LYS A 54 -3.15 0.88 -9.04
CA LYS A 54 -3.56 0.43 -7.70
C LYS A 54 -4.75 -0.52 -7.74
N GLU A 55 -5.84 -0.15 -8.43
CA GLU A 55 -7.04 -0.98 -8.53
C GLU A 55 -6.81 -2.26 -9.35
N TRP A 56 -5.99 -2.20 -10.39
CA TRP A 56 -5.59 -3.39 -11.15
C TRP A 56 -4.76 -4.35 -10.29
N PHE A 57 -3.82 -3.87 -9.49
CA PHE A 57 -3.09 -4.73 -8.56
C PHE A 57 -4.02 -5.43 -7.56
N TYR A 58 -5.01 -4.72 -7.02
CA TYR A 58 -6.01 -5.34 -6.15
C TYR A 58 -6.85 -6.41 -6.85
N SER A 59 -7.17 -6.24 -8.13
CA SER A 59 -7.92 -7.24 -8.89
C SER A 59 -7.07 -8.49 -9.16
N ILE A 60 -5.76 -8.33 -9.40
CA ILE A 60 -4.79 -9.44 -9.48
C ILE A 60 -4.80 -10.23 -8.17
N CYS A 61 -4.64 -9.57 -7.02
CA CYS A 61 -4.61 -10.23 -5.72
C CYS A 61 -5.90 -11.00 -5.38
N GLN A 62 -7.04 -10.62 -5.97
CA GLN A 62 -8.34 -11.28 -5.72
C GLN A 62 -8.71 -12.33 -6.76
N ASN A 63 -7.96 -12.45 -7.85
CA ASN A 63 -8.24 -13.43 -8.87
C ASN A 63 -8.00 -14.85 -8.33
N ARG A 64 -8.92 -15.78 -8.59
CA ARG A 64 -8.82 -17.17 -8.10
C ARG A 64 -7.85 -18.02 -8.92
N LYS A 65 -7.52 -17.60 -10.15
CA LYS A 65 -6.68 -18.38 -11.06
C LYS A 65 -5.22 -17.93 -11.00
N TYR A 66 -4.37 -18.76 -10.42
CA TYR A 66 -2.93 -18.48 -10.26
C TYR A 66 -2.21 -18.16 -11.58
N SER A 67 -2.51 -18.90 -12.66
CA SER A 67 -1.94 -18.65 -13.98
C SER A 67 -2.23 -17.25 -14.49
N GLU A 68 -3.47 -16.78 -14.29
CA GLU A 68 -3.90 -15.44 -14.68
C GLU A 68 -3.26 -14.38 -13.79
N GLN A 69 -3.18 -14.61 -12.47
CA GLN A 69 -2.49 -13.69 -11.55
C GLN A 69 -1.04 -13.46 -11.97
N ARG A 70 -0.30 -14.53 -12.26
CA ARG A 70 1.10 -14.45 -12.67
C ARG A 70 1.28 -13.74 -14.02
N ARG A 71 0.35 -13.92 -14.95
CA ARG A 71 0.35 -13.23 -16.24
C ARG A 71 0.08 -11.74 -16.05
N GLN A 72 -1.00 -11.41 -15.35
CA GLN A 72 -1.42 -10.04 -15.07
C GLN A 72 -0.40 -9.28 -14.24
N PHE A 73 0.24 -9.92 -13.26
CA PHE A 73 1.31 -9.31 -12.46
C PHE A 73 2.52 -8.90 -13.31
N ARG A 74 2.91 -9.72 -14.29
CA ARG A 74 3.99 -9.36 -15.24
C ARG A 74 3.61 -8.16 -16.10
N LEU A 75 2.38 -8.15 -16.62
CA LEU A 75 1.86 -7.00 -17.39
C LEU A 75 1.79 -5.73 -16.52
N TRP A 76 1.38 -5.89 -15.27
CA TRP A 76 1.31 -4.79 -14.30
C TRP A 76 2.68 -4.17 -14.03
N ILE A 77 3.73 -4.99 -13.89
CA ILE A 77 5.11 -4.49 -13.73
C ILE A 77 5.53 -3.67 -14.95
N GLN A 78 5.28 -4.18 -16.17
CA GLN A 78 5.60 -3.46 -17.40
C GLN A 78 4.87 -2.12 -17.50
N GLU A 79 3.57 -2.10 -17.17
CA GLU A 79 2.78 -0.87 -17.15
C GLU A 79 3.31 0.12 -16.10
N ALA A 80 3.64 -0.38 -14.90
CA ALA A 80 4.20 0.44 -13.81
C ALA A 80 5.60 0.99 -14.16
N GLU A 81 6.43 0.26 -14.89
CA GLU A 81 7.71 0.75 -15.42
C GLU A 81 7.53 1.84 -16.49
N SER A 82 6.47 1.75 -17.30
CA SER A 82 6.17 2.75 -18.34
C SER A 82 5.45 4.00 -17.81
N CYS A 83 5.00 3.96 -16.56
CA CYS A 83 4.27 5.06 -15.93
C CYS A 83 5.20 6.25 -15.71
N ARG A 84 4.79 7.47 -16.10
CA ARG A 84 5.61 8.69 -15.96
C ARG A 84 5.95 9.08 -14.52
N VAL A 85 5.27 8.48 -13.55
CA VAL A 85 5.43 8.73 -12.12
C VAL A 85 6.65 7.98 -11.58
N ALA A 86 7.68 8.71 -11.13
CA ALA A 86 8.97 8.15 -10.70
C ALA A 86 8.83 7.13 -9.54
N GLU A 87 7.85 7.31 -8.68
CA GLU A 87 7.53 6.41 -7.57
C GLU A 87 7.14 5.02 -8.06
N PHE A 88 6.40 4.92 -9.19
CA PHE A 88 6.00 3.63 -9.75
C PHE A 88 7.18 2.87 -10.34
N HIS A 89 8.20 3.54 -10.87
CA HIS A 89 9.42 2.87 -11.33
C HIS A 89 10.14 2.17 -10.18
N LYS A 90 10.22 2.81 -9.01
CA LYS A 90 10.82 2.20 -7.80
C LYS A 90 10.01 0.99 -7.34
N VAL A 91 8.68 1.10 -7.34
CA VAL A 91 7.78 0.00 -6.97
C VAL A 91 7.91 -1.15 -7.96
N ALA A 92 7.90 -0.88 -9.26
CA ALA A 92 8.01 -1.88 -10.30
C ALA A 92 9.34 -2.65 -10.22
N LYS A 93 10.46 -1.94 -10.02
CA LYS A 93 11.76 -2.56 -9.78
C LYS A 93 11.78 -3.44 -8.54
N CYS A 94 11.17 -2.96 -7.44
CA CYS A 94 11.03 -3.77 -6.22
C CYS A 94 10.21 -5.04 -6.51
N TYR A 95 9.07 -4.91 -7.18
CA TYR A 95 8.17 -6.03 -7.46
C TYR A 95 8.79 -7.02 -8.44
N GLN A 96 9.62 -6.55 -9.37
CA GLN A 96 10.42 -7.39 -10.25
C GLN A 96 11.47 -8.19 -9.47
N ASN A 97 12.21 -7.54 -8.56
CA ASN A 97 13.21 -8.19 -7.72
C ASN A 97 12.60 -9.27 -6.80
N TRP A 98 11.39 -9.03 -6.29
CA TRP A 98 10.65 -9.93 -5.40
C TRP A 98 9.56 -10.74 -6.11
N ALA A 99 9.62 -10.83 -7.45
CA ALA A 99 8.54 -11.40 -8.25
C ALA A 99 8.26 -12.86 -7.90
N ARG A 100 9.29 -13.61 -7.53
CA ARG A 100 9.19 -15.02 -7.16
C ARG A 100 8.38 -15.17 -5.86
N GLU A 101 8.72 -14.40 -4.84
CA GLU A 101 8.10 -14.42 -3.52
C GLU A 101 6.66 -13.93 -3.59
N ILE A 102 6.41 -12.86 -4.36
CA ILE A 102 5.05 -12.33 -4.59
C ILE A 102 4.19 -13.37 -5.32
N CYS A 103 4.74 -14.02 -6.35
CA CYS A 103 4.03 -15.11 -7.03
C CYS A 103 3.79 -16.31 -6.11
N ALA A 104 4.70 -16.62 -5.18
CA ALA A 104 4.47 -17.67 -4.20
C ALA A 104 3.31 -17.29 -3.25
N ALA A 105 3.22 -16.02 -2.82
CA ALA A 105 2.11 -15.53 -2.02
C ALA A 105 0.76 -15.62 -2.74
N PHE A 106 0.71 -15.41 -4.06
CA PHE A 106 -0.52 -15.63 -4.84
C PHE A 106 -0.96 -17.10 -4.89
N LYS A 107 -0.01 -18.03 -4.83
CA LYS A 107 -0.30 -19.47 -4.85
C LYS A 107 -0.80 -19.97 -3.48
N HIS A 108 -0.28 -19.41 -2.40
CA HIS A 108 -0.54 -19.84 -1.02
C HIS A 108 -1.37 -18.80 -0.27
N THR A 109 -2.65 -18.69 -0.63
CA THR A 109 -3.58 -17.72 -0.03
C THR A 109 -4.08 -18.11 1.36
N ASP A 110 -3.81 -19.34 1.78
CA ASP A 110 -4.14 -19.92 3.08
C ASP A 110 -3.16 -19.54 4.19
N ILE A 111 -1.95 -19.08 3.83
CA ILE A 111 -0.96 -18.60 4.78
C ILE A 111 -1.33 -17.19 5.24
N THR A 112 -1.70 -17.07 6.51
CA THR A 112 -2.05 -15.77 7.09
C THR A 112 -0.83 -15.09 7.69
N ASN A 113 -0.80 -13.75 7.63
CA ASN A 113 0.21 -12.95 8.31
C ASN A 113 -0.04 -12.85 9.84
N GLY A 114 -1.10 -13.45 10.36
CA GLY A 114 -1.56 -13.26 11.75
C GLY A 114 -0.50 -13.62 12.79
N THR A 115 0.21 -14.74 12.60
CA THR A 115 1.29 -15.15 13.51
C THR A 115 2.45 -14.15 13.50
N THR A 116 2.88 -13.73 12.30
CA THR A 116 3.94 -12.72 12.12
C THR A 116 3.55 -11.37 12.72
N GLU A 117 2.30 -10.94 12.52
CA GLU A 117 1.75 -9.72 13.13
C GLU A 117 1.69 -9.81 14.65
N GLY A 118 1.29 -10.97 15.20
CA GLY A 118 1.29 -11.25 16.63
C GLY A 118 2.68 -11.09 17.25
N PHE A 119 3.71 -11.70 16.63
CA PHE A 119 5.09 -11.53 17.03
C PHE A 119 5.54 -10.07 16.96
N ASN A 120 5.27 -9.39 15.85
CA ASN A 120 5.61 -7.97 15.67
C ASN A 120 4.98 -7.08 16.74
N ASN A 121 3.71 -7.32 17.10
CA ASN A 121 3.01 -6.57 18.13
C ASN A 121 3.61 -6.82 19.52
N ARG A 122 3.96 -8.07 19.84
CA ARG A 122 4.61 -8.42 21.11
C ARG A 122 5.99 -7.80 21.23
N ILE A 123 6.79 -7.79 20.15
CA ILE A 123 8.08 -7.08 20.09
C ILE A 123 7.87 -5.57 20.28
N LYS A 124 6.87 -4.97 19.63
CA LYS A 124 6.55 -3.54 19.78
C LYS A 124 6.18 -3.20 21.22
N VAL A 125 5.34 -4.01 21.88
CA VAL A 125 4.97 -3.83 23.29
C VAL A 125 6.22 -3.95 24.17
N LEU A 126 7.02 -4.98 23.97
CA LEU A 126 8.28 -5.18 24.69
C LEU A 126 9.18 -3.95 24.55
N LYS A 127 9.37 -3.43 23.34
CA LYS A 127 10.19 -2.23 23.10
C LYS A 127 9.64 -1.01 23.86
N ARG A 128 8.32 -0.79 23.88
CA ARG A 128 7.68 0.34 24.57
C ARG A 128 7.81 0.26 26.09
N THR A 129 7.68 -0.94 26.68
CA THR A 129 7.74 -1.13 28.14
C THR A 129 9.17 -1.15 28.68
N SER A 130 10.17 -1.16 27.81
CA SER A 130 11.57 -1.35 28.22
C SER A 130 12.33 -0.08 28.58
N TYR A 131 11.69 1.10 28.54
CA TYR A 131 12.30 2.40 28.88
C TYR A 131 13.69 2.65 28.25
N GLY A 132 13.91 2.13 27.03
CA GLY A 132 15.19 2.21 26.33
C GLY A 132 16.01 0.92 26.43
N ILE A 133 16.22 0.25 25.29
CA ILE A 133 17.17 -0.86 25.18
C ILE A 133 18.32 -0.41 24.26
N HIS A 134 19.49 -0.18 24.86
CA HIS A 134 20.67 0.29 24.14
C HIS A 134 21.48 -0.82 23.45
N ARG A 135 21.27 -2.09 23.83
CA ARG A 135 21.98 -3.24 23.26
C ARG A 135 21.02 -4.19 22.58
N PHE A 136 21.24 -4.46 21.30
CA PHE A 136 20.42 -5.39 20.52
C PHE A 136 20.35 -6.79 21.16
N GLU A 137 21.47 -7.29 21.70
CA GLU A 137 21.50 -8.59 22.39
C GLU A 137 20.49 -8.67 23.54
N ARG A 138 20.33 -7.60 24.33
CA ARG A 138 19.35 -7.56 25.41
C ARG A 138 17.92 -7.58 24.88
N LEU A 139 17.67 -6.91 23.74
CA LEU A 139 16.36 -6.99 23.07
C LEU A 139 16.11 -8.42 22.58
N ARG A 140 17.09 -9.05 21.91
CA ARG A 140 17.01 -10.42 21.41
C ARG A 140 16.71 -11.42 22.53
N THR A 141 17.45 -11.40 23.63
CA THR A 141 17.21 -12.29 24.78
C THR A 141 15.79 -12.13 25.33
N ARG A 142 15.30 -10.90 25.45
CA ARG A 142 13.94 -10.65 25.94
C ARG A 142 12.85 -11.08 24.95
N ILE A 143 13.09 -10.94 23.65
CA ILE A 143 12.20 -11.47 22.60
C ILE A 143 12.12 -12.99 22.72
N LEU A 144 13.27 -13.68 22.79
CA LEU A 144 13.32 -15.15 22.93
C LEU A 144 12.61 -15.63 24.20
N MET A 145 12.86 -14.96 25.34
CA MET A 145 12.18 -15.29 26.61
C MET A 145 10.67 -15.03 26.56
N ALA A 146 10.22 -13.99 25.83
CA ALA A 146 8.80 -13.64 25.75
C ALA A 146 8.03 -14.43 24.69
N MET A 147 8.73 -15.17 23.82
CA MET A 147 8.16 -15.96 22.71
C MET A 147 8.27 -17.48 22.91
N ASN A 148 9.04 -17.94 23.89
CA ASN A 148 8.92 -19.30 24.45
C ASN A 148 7.61 -19.44 25.23
#